data_AF-K8E3C3-F1
#
_entry.id   AF-K8E3C3-F1
#
_cell.length_a   1.000
_cell.length_b   1.000
_cell.length_c   1.000
_cell.angle_alpha   90.00
_cell.angle_beta   90.00
_cell.angle_gamma   90.00
#
_symmetry.space_group_name_H-M   'P 1'
#
loop_
_entity.id
_entity.type
_entity.pdbx_description
1 polymer ?
#
loop_
_entity_poly.entity_id
_entity_poly.type
_entity_poly.pdbx_seq_one_letter_code
_entity_poly.pdbx_strand_id
1 'polypeptide(L)'
;MFDFFKTPTEQKRDKYYSLYQNLKDCETYHQKKVSEAQSTFDSYKNSVPNFSNSKIPSKDFDQKRESLTTDIATYLAEEEKKKAGLKSAKQQAKAQYEMYKALAISEAQEKQRKKEEKAKKDKEALEEARRA
;
A
#
# COMPACT_ATOMS: atom_id res chain seq x y z
N MET A 1 -13.87 5.94 18.28
CA MET A 1 -13.64 6.92 19.36
C MET A 1 -12.31 6.66 20.10
N PHE A 2 -11.17 6.52 19.41
CA PHE A 2 -9.87 6.22 20.08
C PHE A 2 -8.76 7.25 19.81
N ASP A 3 -9.02 8.30 19.05
CA ASP A 3 -7.98 9.27 18.64
C ASP A 3 -7.90 10.54 19.50
N PHE A 4 -8.75 10.69 20.53
CA PHE A 4 -8.81 11.91 21.34
C PHE A 4 -7.58 12.11 22.25
N PHE A 5 -6.81 11.05 22.52
CA PHE A 5 -5.60 11.08 23.35
C PHE A 5 -4.29 11.02 22.56
N LYS A 6 -4.35 10.88 21.23
CA LYS A 6 -3.16 10.73 20.38
C LYS A 6 -2.63 12.06 19.92
N THR A 7 -1.31 12.19 19.81
CA THR A 7 -0.70 13.37 19.17
C THR A 7 -1.02 13.38 17.67
N PRO A 8 -1.01 14.55 17.00
CA PRO A 8 -1.16 14.62 15.55
C PRO A 8 -0.17 13.72 14.80
N THR A 9 1.04 13.57 15.33
CA THR A 9 2.10 12.70 14.82
C THR A 9 1.73 11.23 14.93
N GLU A 10 1.19 10.79 16.06
CA GLU A 10 0.71 9.42 16.25
C GLU A 10 -0.48 9.10 15.32
N GLN A 11 -1.41 10.05 15.14
CA GLN A 11 -2.51 9.88 14.19
C GLN A 11 -1.99 9.72 12.74
N LYS A 12 -1.00 10.53 12.33
CA LYS A 12 -0.38 10.41 11.00
C LYS A 12 0.36 9.08 10.85
N ARG A 13 1.14 8.66 11.86
CA ARG A 13 1.78 7.33 11.88
C ARG A 13 0.77 6.23 11.62
N ASP A 14 -0.33 6.20 12.36
CA ASP A 14 -1.34 5.15 12.25
C ASP A 14 -2.04 5.18 10.88
N LYS A 15 -2.32 6.37 10.34
CA LYS A 15 -2.86 6.53 8.98
C LYS A 15 -1.92 5.96 7.91
N TYR A 16 -0.63 6.30 7.96
CA TYR A 16 0.34 5.78 7.00
C TYR A 16 0.58 4.27 7.18
N TYR A 17 0.50 3.75 8.40
CA TYR A 17 0.54 2.31 8.65
C TYR A 17 -0.65 1.59 8.01
N SER A 18 -1.88 2.09 8.23
CA SER A 18 -3.07 1.53 7.60
C SER A 18 -3.00 1.63 6.07
N LEU A 19 -2.55 2.76 5.53
CA LEU A 19 -2.35 2.93 4.09
C LEU A 19 -1.35 1.90 3.54
N TYR A 20 -0.23 1.69 4.23
CA TYR A 20 0.77 0.69 3.84
C TYR A 20 0.18 -0.73 3.81
N GLN A 21 -0.60 -1.12 4.83
CA GLN A 21 -1.24 -2.44 4.85
C GLN A 21 -2.26 -2.59 3.72
N ASN A 22 -3.12 -1.59 3.53
CA ASN A 22 -4.10 -1.60 2.43
C ASN A 22 -3.41 -1.73 1.06
N LEU A 23 -2.31 -0.99 0.83
CA LEU A 23 -1.55 -1.08 -0.41
C LEU A 23 -0.87 -2.44 -0.59
N LYS A 24 -0.39 -3.05 0.49
CA LYS A 24 0.17 -4.40 0.47
C LYS A 24 -0.89 -5.45 0.11
N ASP A 25 -2.08 -5.34 0.68
CA ASP A 25 -3.19 -6.25 0.38
C ASP A 25 -3.68 -6.05 -1.06
N CYS A 26 -3.82 -4.81 -1.51
CA CYS A 26 -4.15 -4.48 -2.90
C CYS A 26 -3.10 -5.02 -3.88
N GLU A 27 -1.81 -4.88 -3.60
CA GLU A 27 -0.74 -5.43 -4.46
C GLU A 27 -0.82 -6.96 -4.53
N THR A 28 -1.06 -7.63 -3.39
CA THR A 28 -1.18 -9.09 -3.33
C THR A 28 -2.39 -9.57 -4.12
N TYR A 29 -3.55 -8.91 -3.94
CA TYR A 29 -4.76 -9.21 -4.67
C TYR A 29 -4.59 -8.96 -6.18
N HIS A 30 -3.99 -7.83 -6.55
CA HIS A 30 -3.71 -7.47 -7.93
C HIS A 30 -2.83 -8.52 -8.62
N GLN A 31 -1.71 -8.90 -7.99
CA GLN A 31 -0.81 -9.92 -8.52
C GLN A 31 -1.52 -11.26 -8.72
N LYS A 32 -2.34 -11.67 -7.75
CA LYS A 32 -3.14 -12.90 -7.87
C LYS A 32 -4.09 -12.83 -9.07
N LYS A 33 -4.84 -11.73 -9.24
CA LYS A 33 -5.81 -11.57 -10.33
C LYS A 33 -5.17 -11.47 -11.70
N VAL A 34 -4.07 -10.73 -11.83
CA VAL A 34 -3.31 -10.66 -13.10
C VAL A 34 -2.74 -12.02 -13.45
N SER A 35 -2.20 -12.77 -12.48
CA SER A 35 -1.67 -14.11 -12.71
C SER A 35 -2.75 -15.13 -13.10
N GLU A 36 -3.91 -15.10 -12.44
CA GLU A 36 -5.10 -15.91 -12.81
C GLU A 36 -5.55 -15.60 -14.25
N ALA A 37 -5.61 -14.31 -14.62
CA ALA A 37 -6.00 -13.87 -15.95
C ALA A 37 -4.97 -14.27 -17.03
N GLN A 38 -3.67 -14.09 -16.77
CA GLN A 38 -2.59 -14.53 -17.65
C GLN A 38 -2.64 -16.04 -17.86
N SER A 39 -2.75 -16.83 -16.80
CA SER A 39 -2.84 -18.29 -16.89
C SER A 39 -4.05 -18.75 -17.71
N THR A 40 -5.20 -18.11 -17.53
CA THR A 40 -6.41 -18.39 -18.32
C THR A 40 -6.21 -18.02 -19.79
N PHE A 41 -5.61 -16.86 -20.06
CA PHE A 41 -5.35 -16.39 -21.41
C PHE A 41 -4.34 -17.27 -22.15
N ASP A 42 -3.26 -17.67 -21.48
CA ASP A 42 -2.25 -18.58 -22.04
C ASP A 42 -2.85 -19.96 -22.29
N SER A 43 -3.68 -20.46 -21.38
CA SER A 43 -4.41 -21.73 -21.57
C SER A 43 -5.34 -21.66 -22.78
N TYR A 44 -6.09 -20.56 -22.94
CA TYR A 44 -6.90 -20.32 -24.13
C TYR A 44 -6.03 -20.32 -25.38
N LYS A 45 -4.95 -19.54 -25.41
CA LYS A 45 -4.04 -19.46 -26.56
C LYS A 45 -3.44 -20.82 -26.94
N ASN A 46 -3.06 -21.62 -25.95
CA ASN A 46 -2.50 -22.96 -26.15
C ASN A 46 -3.57 -24.00 -26.54
N SER A 47 -4.82 -23.83 -26.10
CA SER A 47 -5.96 -24.69 -26.45
C SER A 47 -6.49 -24.49 -27.88
N VAL A 48 -5.99 -23.45 -28.57
CA VAL A 48 -6.33 -23.16 -29.98
C VAL A 48 -5.12 -23.43 -30.90
N PRO A 49 -4.57 -24.66 -30.97
CA PRO A 49 -3.56 -24.99 -31.97
C PRO A 49 -4.25 -25.20 -33.32
N ASN A 50 -3.89 -24.41 -34.33
CA ASN A 50 -4.12 -24.72 -35.75
C ASN A 50 -5.58 -24.80 -36.27
N PHE A 51 -6.40 -23.76 -36.14
CA PHE A 51 -7.46 -23.55 -37.13
C PHE A 51 -6.86 -22.88 -38.37
N SER A 52 -6.47 -23.70 -39.34
CA SER A 52 -6.11 -23.24 -40.68
C SER A 52 -7.27 -22.42 -41.26
N ASN A 53 -6.99 -21.16 -41.62
CA ASN A 53 -7.91 -20.18 -42.23
C ASN A 53 -8.51 -20.61 -43.59
N SER A 54 -8.34 -21.86 -44.00
CA SER A 54 -8.61 -22.35 -45.36
C SER A 54 -9.91 -23.13 -45.53
N LYS A 55 -10.61 -23.54 -44.46
CA LYS A 55 -11.88 -24.28 -44.55
C LYS A 55 -12.97 -23.68 -43.63
N ILE A 56 -13.78 -22.79 -44.22
CA ILE A 56 -15.19 -22.35 -43.95
C ILE A 56 -15.85 -22.87 -42.63
N PRO A 57 -16.59 -22.10 -41.78
CA PRO A 57 -17.09 -20.72 -41.83
C PRO A 57 -16.59 -19.83 -40.66
N SER A 58 -15.40 -20.08 -40.11
CA SER A 58 -14.86 -19.31 -38.97
C SER A 58 -14.52 -17.85 -39.28
N LYS A 59 -14.40 -17.51 -40.58
CA LYS A 59 -13.89 -16.21 -41.08
C LYS A 59 -14.58 -14.99 -40.45
N ASP A 60 -15.89 -15.06 -40.20
CA ASP A 60 -16.66 -13.95 -39.65
C ASP A 60 -16.38 -13.72 -38.15
N PHE A 61 -15.93 -14.75 -37.43
CA PHE A 61 -15.58 -14.69 -36.01
C PHE A 61 -14.07 -14.53 -35.79
N ASP A 62 -13.24 -14.90 -36.76
CA ASP A 62 -11.78 -14.86 -36.69
C ASP A 62 -11.26 -13.44 -36.43
N GLN A 63 -11.74 -12.45 -37.20
CA GLN A 63 -11.35 -11.05 -37.03
C GLN A 63 -11.73 -10.52 -35.63
N LYS A 64 -12.92 -10.85 -35.14
CA LYS A 64 -13.36 -10.42 -33.81
C LYS A 64 -12.57 -11.11 -32.70
N ARG A 65 -12.23 -12.40 -32.87
CA ARG A 65 -11.40 -13.16 -31.94
C ARG A 65 -9.98 -12.61 -31.85
N GLU A 66 -9.35 -12.29 -32.99
CA GLU A 66 -8.01 -11.70 -33.03
C GLU A 66 -7.99 -10.31 -32.39
N SER A 67 -9.01 -9.48 -32.66
CA SER A 67 -9.19 -8.19 -31.99
C SER A 67 -9.29 -8.36 -30.48
N LEU A 68 -10.17 -9.23 -29.99
CA LEU A 68 -10.35 -9.46 -28.55
C LEU A 68 -9.09 -10.04 -27.89
N THR A 69 -8.37 -10.91 -28.60
CA THR A 69 -7.09 -11.47 -28.11
C THR A 69 -6.04 -10.37 -27.95
N THR A 70 -5.98 -9.44 -28.92
CA THR A 70 -5.11 -8.25 -28.87
C THR A 70 -5.51 -7.30 -27.74
N ASP A 71 -6.81 -7.06 -27.55
CA ASP A 71 -7.33 -6.19 -26.50
C ASP A 71 -6.98 -6.75 -25.11
N ILE A 72 -7.21 -8.05 -24.89
CA ILE A 72 -6.87 -8.72 -23.63
C ILE A 72 -5.36 -8.66 -23.36
N ALA A 73 -4.52 -8.90 -24.37
CA ALA A 73 -3.08 -8.79 -24.23
C ALA A 73 -2.64 -7.37 -23.86
N THR A 74 -3.27 -6.35 -24.47
CA THR A 74 -3.04 -4.93 -24.15
C THR A 74 -3.41 -4.62 -22.70
N TYR A 75 -4.60 -5.03 -22.26
CA TYR A 75 -5.04 -4.81 -20.88
C TYR A 75 -4.11 -5.49 -19.86
N LEU A 76 -3.70 -6.74 -20.10
CA LEU A 76 -2.76 -7.43 -19.22
C LEU A 76 -1.41 -6.68 -19.12
N ALA A 77 -0.93 -6.12 -20.23
CA ALA A 77 0.29 -5.32 -20.23
C ALA A 77 0.13 -3.99 -19.46
N GLU A 78 -1.03 -3.35 -19.54
CA GLU A 78 -1.34 -2.14 -18.75
C GLU A 78 -1.44 -2.43 -17.25
N GLU A 79 -2.05 -3.55 -16.87
CA GLU A 79 -2.15 -3.96 -15.47
C GLU A 79 -0.78 -4.30 -14.84
N GLU A 80 0.16 -4.84 -15.62
CA GLU A 80 1.56 -5.00 -15.18
C GLU A 80 2.26 -3.63 -14.96
N LYS A 81 1.94 -2.59 -15.74
CA LYS A 81 2.48 -1.24 -15.49
C LYS A 81 1.94 -0.67 -14.18
N LYS A 82 0.66 -0.87 -13.86
CA LYS A 82 0.03 -0.39 -12.60
C LYS A 82 0.66 -1.02 -11.36
N LYS A 83 1.18 -2.24 -11.45
CA LYS A 83 1.93 -2.92 -10.37
C LYS A 83 3.16 -2.12 -9.91
N ALA A 84 3.89 -1.49 -10.83
CA ALA A 84 5.01 -0.63 -10.47
C ALA A 84 4.56 0.60 -9.67
N GLY A 85 3.41 1.18 -10.04
CA GLY A 85 2.76 2.26 -9.29
C GLY A 85 2.37 1.84 -7.87
N LEU A 86 1.72 0.68 -7.72
CA LEU A 86 1.36 0.12 -6.41
C LEU A 86 2.59 -0.13 -5.53
N LYS A 87 3.66 -0.71 -6.10
CA LYS A 87 4.91 -0.96 -5.39
C LYS A 87 5.56 0.34 -4.91
N SER A 88 5.61 1.36 -5.75
CA SER A 88 6.13 2.68 -5.41
C SER A 88 5.30 3.34 -4.29
N ALA A 89 3.97 3.37 -4.43
CA ALA A 89 3.07 3.93 -3.43
C ALA A 89 3.22 3.22 -2.07
N LYS A 90 3.33 1.88 -2.08
CA LYS A 90 3.56 1.07 -0.86
C LYS A 90 4.87 1.45 -0.18
N GLN A 91 5.96 1.62 -0.95
CA GLN A 91 7.26 2.03 -0.41
C GLN A 91 7.20 3.44 0.20
N GLN A 92 6.55 4.39 -0.48
CA GLN A 92 6.36 5.75 0.04
C GLN A 92 5.54 5.77 1.32
N ALA A 93 4.44 5.02 1.38
CA ALA A 93 3.62 4.89 2.59
C ALA A 93 4.42 4.32 3.76
N LYS A 94 5.25 3.29 3.50
CA LYS A 94 6.15 2.72 4.52
C LYS A 94 7.17 3.75 5.03
N ALA A 95 7.81 4.49 4.12
CA ALA A 95 8.80 5.50 4.50
C ALA A 95 8.18 6.61 5.36
N GLN A 96 6.98 7.10 5.00
CA GLN A 96 6.25 8.08 5.79
C GLN A 96 5.86 7.52 7.17
N TYR A 97 5.38 6.28 7.24
CA TYR A 97 5.11 5.62 8.51
C TYR A 97 6.35 5.57 9.41
N GLU A 98 7.51 5.18 8.88
CA GLU A 98 8.77 5.11 9.64
C GLU A 98 9.20 6.49 10.14
N MET A 99 9.07 7.52 9.31
CA MET A 99 9.36 8.91 9.70
C MET A 99 8.47 9.38 10.85
N TYR A 100 7.14 9.22 10.74
CA TYR A 100 6.22 9.62 11.80
C TYR A 100 6.34 8.76 13.06
N LYS A 101 6.75 7.49 12.93
CA LYS A 101 7.08 6.63 14.07
C LYS A 101 8.28 7.18 14.83
N ALA A 102 9.35 7.56 14.14
CA ALA A 102 10.53 8.16 14.77
C ALA A 102 10.19 9.50 15.45
N LEU A 103 9.39 10.33 14.78
CA LEU A 103 8.95 11.61 15.33
C LEU A 103 8.11 11.44 16.61
N ALA A 104 7.17 10.48 16.63
CA ALA A 104 6.36 10.19 17.82
C ALA A 104 7.23 9.74 19.01
N ILE A 105 8.28 8.96 18.76
CA ILE A 105 9.22 8.53 19.81
C ILE A 105 9.98 9.74 20.36
N SER A 106 10.46 10.62 19.49
CA SER A 106 11.17 11.84 19.90
C SER A 106 10.28 12.78 20.72
N GLU A 107 9.04 13.02 20.27
CA GLU A 107 8.05 13.82 21.00
C GLU A 107 7.75 13.24 22.39
N ALA A 108 7.61 11.91 22.49
CA ALA A 108 7.37 11.24 23.75
C ALA A 108 8.55 11.39 24.73
N GLN A 109 9.78 11.25 24.23
CA GLN A 109 11.00 11.45 25.03
C GLN A 109 11.12 12.90 25.51
N GLU A 110 10.88 13.88 24.65
CA GLU A 110 10.94 15.29 25.02
C GLU A 110 9.88 15.64 26.07
N LYS A 111 8.66 15.11 25.90
CA LYS A 111 7.56 15.29 26.87
C LYS A 111 7.90 14.68 28.23
N GLN A 112 8.59 13.53 28.27
CA GLN A 112 9.05 12.95 29.54
C GLN A 112 10.13 13.81 30.19
N ARG A 113 11.15 14.25 29.45
CA ARG A 113 12.20 15.14 29.98
C ARG A 113 11.62 16.42 30.57
N LYS A 114 10.70 17.09 29.87
CA LYS A 114 10.01 18.30 30.36
C LYS A 114 9.20 18.04 31.62
N LYS A 115 8.55 16.88 31.73
CA LYS A 115 7.81 16.48 32.94
C LYS A 115 8.73 16.23 34.12
N GLU A 116 9.86 15.56 33.90
CA GLU A 116 10.86 15.31 34.95
C GLU A 116 11.52 16.59 35.43
N GLU A 117 11.87 17.51 34.52
CA GLU A 117 12.44 18.81 34.87
C GLU A 117 11.45 19.65 35.68
N LYS A 118 10.18 19.68 35.25
CA LYS A 118 9.12 20.36 36.00
C LYS A 118 8.91 19.73 37.38
N ALA A 119 8.88 18.40 37.47
CA ALA A 119 8.73 17.71 38.75
C ALA A 119 9.93 17.95 39.70
N LYS A 120 11.15 18.12 39.17
CA LYS A 120 12.32 18.51 39.99
C LYS A 120 12.17 19.94 40.50
N LYS A 121 11.85 20.90 39.63
CA LYS A 121 11.62 22.31 40.01
C LYS A 121 10.50 22.45 41.05
N ASP A 122 9.39 21.75 40.85
CA ASP A 122 8.26 21.76 41.77
C ASP A 122 8.63 21.16 43.14
N LYS A 123 9.48 20.12 43.17
CA LYS A 123 10.01 19.54 44.43
C LYS A 123 10.98 20.47 45.15
N GLU A 124 11.91 21.09 44.40
CA GLU A 124 12.88 22.05 44.94
C GLU A 124 12.16 23.26 45.56
N ALA A 125 11.18 23.84 44.83
CA ALA A 125 10.36 24.94 45.34
C ALA A 125 9.56 24.57 46.60
N LEU A 126 9.06 23.33 46.67
CA LEU A 126 8.33 22.83 47.84
C LEU A 126 9.25 22.60 49.04
N GLU A 127 10.49 22.15 48.82
CA GLU A 127 11.50 22.04 49.88
C GLU A 127 11.95 23.40 50.40
N GLU A 128 12.17 24.38 49.51
CA GLU A 128 12.50 25.75 49.90
C GLU A 128 11.36 26.38 50.72
N ALA A 129 10.12 26.23 50.28
CA ALA A 129 8.95 26.71 51.01
C ALA A 129 8.73 26.02 52.37
N ARG A 130 9.27 24.80 52.56
CA ARG A 130 9.24 24.07 53.84
C ARG A 130 10.35 24.49 54.81
N ARG A 131 11.42 25.11 54.31
CA ARG A 131 12.58 25.55 55.10
C ARG A 131 12.47 27.02 55.54
N ALA A 132 11.61 27.81 54.90
CA ALA A 132 11.24 29.17 55.29
C ALA A 132 10.16 29.18 56.38
#